data_AF-A0A7K1B4P2-F1
#
_entry.id   AF-A0A7K1B4P2-F1
#
_cell.length_a   1.000
_cell.length_b   1.000
_cell.length_c   1.000
_cell.angle_alpha   90.00
_cell.angle_beta   90.00
_cell.angle_gamma   90.00
#
_symmetry.space_group_name_H-M   'P 1'
#
loop_
_entity.id
_entity.type
_entity.pdbx_description
1 polymer ?
#
loop_
_entity_poly.entity_id
_entity_poly.type
_entity_poly.pdbx_seq_one_letter_code
_entity_poly.pdbx_strand_id
1 'polypeptide(L)'
;MSDDQPDTESDDELDELVHRADLDGLVRLIDARCSGRDWAGLLHLRDRSRHAVLTGRQLWPAATLAEYRLALWAPTEWAARVLDEDSGRFTIGPLTEVVAQHHSFAELRPLLPDGPRAGFVAHERVLRGEQVDATGLVDVLDLPFALQPWEPAYPLATYGDDGIDAPAPARPGRDRFVVVEGEVRPALTEDDGDEVVAAVRQLLEPWTASSNGRAEVVCVEGTGADALATLGIVQPRVAPIDAADALAWLAWAG
;
A
#
# COMPACT_ATOMS: atom_id res chain seq x y z
N MET A 1 34.69 -15.26 31.85
CA MET A 1 33.41 -15.54 32.53
C MET A 1 32.79 -14.20 32.88
N SER A 2 32.00 -13.68 31.97
CA SER A 2 31.08 -12.57 32.19
C SER A 2 29.77 -13.10 31.62
N ASP A 3 28.77 -13.23 32.49
CA ASP A 3 27.47 -13.82 32.20
C ASP A 3 26.74 -13.04 31.11
N ASP A 4 26.26 -13.81 30.14
CA ASP A 4 25.37 -13.44 29.05
C ASP A 4 23.94 -13.77 29.52
N GLN A 5 23.39 -12.95 30.42
CA GLN A 5 22.05 -13.10 30.99
C GLN A 5 20.92 -12.15 30.47
N PRO A 6 21.04 -11.38 29.37
CA PRO A 6 19.96 -10.46 28.99
C PRO A 6 18.74 -11.13 28.33
N ASP A 7 18.89 -12.31 27.70
CA ASP A 7 17.83 -12.89 26.86
C ASP A 7 16.68 -13.54 27.65
N THR A 8 16.97 -14.17 28.80
CA THR A 8 15.97 -14.92 29.58
C THR A 8 14.88 -14.06 30.22
N GLU A 9 15.21 -12.87 30.72
CA GLU A 9 14.26 -12.00 31.43
C GLU A 9 13.25 -11.35 30.47
N SER A 10 13.69 -11.06 29.23
CA SER A 10 12.81 -10.50 28.20
C SER A 10 11.82 -11.52 27.64
N ASP A 11 12.21 -12.80 27.59
CA ASP A 11 11.32 -13.87 27.17
C ASP A 11 10.28 -14.21 28.25
N ASP A 12 10.65 -14.15 29.53
CA ASP A 12 9.70 -14.29 30.65
C ASP A 12 8.65 -13.17 30.62
N GLU A 13 9.07 -11.91 30.39
CA GLU A 13 8.14 -10.77 30.23
C GLU A 13 7.16 -10.99 29.07
N LEU A 14 7.67 -11.39 27.91
CA LEU A 14 6.85 -11.68 26.73
C LEU A 14 5.82 -12.78 27.02
N ASP A 15 6.23 -13.87 27.66
CA ASP A 15 5.35 -14.99 27.97
C ASP A 15 4.24 -14.59 28.94
N GLU A 16 4.54 -13.76 29.94
CA GLU A 16 3.50 -13.20 30.82
C GLU A 16 2.50 -12.34 30.05
N LEU A 17 2.99 -11.44 29.20
CA LEU A 17 2.15 -10.53 28.41
C LEU A 17 1.23 -11.31 27.45
N VAL A 18 1.77 -12.33 26.77
CA VAL A 18 1.00 -13.23 25.90
C VAL A 18 -0.01 -14.04 26.71
N HIS A 19 0.37 -14.55 27.88
CA HIS A 19 -0.51 -15.33 28.73
C HIS A 19 -1.74 -14.52 29.16
N ARG A 20 -1.51 -13.28 29.62
CA ARG A 20 -2.53 -12.31 30.06
C ARG A 20 -3.32 -11.68 28.90
N ALA A 21 -2.86 -11.87 27.66
CA ALA A 21 -3.35 -11.15 26.49
C ALA A 21 -3.31 -9.61 26.67
N ASP A 22 -2.24 -9.12 27.29
CA ASP A 22 -2.03 -7.70 27.57
C ASP A 22 -1.51 -6.99 26.32
N LEU A 23 -2.44 -6.49 25.50
CA LEU A 23 -2.09 -5.81 24.25
C LEU A 23 -1.29 -4.52 24.49
N ASP A 24 -1.64 -3.73 25.51
CA ASP A 24 -0.94 -2.48 25.80
C ASP A 24 0.50 -2.74 26.25
N GLY A 25 0.71 -3.79 27.03
CA GLY A 25 2.06 -4.25 27.39
C GLY A 25 2.86 -4.73 26.19
N LEU A 26 2.24 -5.51 25.29
CA LEU A 26 2.89 -5.96 24.06
C LEU A 26 3.27 -4.80 23.13
N VAL A 27 2.42 -3.78 23.01
CA VAL A 27 2.74 -2.56 22.23
C VAL A 27 3.97 -1.87 22.80
N ARG A 28 4.04 -1.66 24.12
CA ARG A 28 5.22 -1.08 24.77
C ARG A 28 6.48 -1.92 24.56
N LEU A 29 6.37 -3.25 24.64
CA LEU A 29 7.50 -4.15 24.41
C LEU A 29 7.97 -4.10 22.95
N ILE A 30 7.06 -4.01 21.98
CA ILE A 30 7.38 -3.81 20.56
C ILE A 30 8.17 -2.51 20.38
N ASP A 31 7.68 -1.39 20.91
CA ASP A 31 8.36 -0.09 20.77
C ASP A 31 9.74 -0.09 21.45
N ALA A 32 9.87 -0.75 22.60
CA ALA A 32 11.15 -0.93 23.29
C ALA A 32 12.15 -1.76 22.46
N ARG A 33 11.72 -2.90 21.90
CA ARG A 33 12.55 -3.75 21.03
C ARG A 33 12.95 -3.03 19.74
N CYS A 34 12.05 -2.26 19.12
CA CYS A 34 12.36 -1.43 17.97
C CYS A 34 13.42 -0.37 18.30
N SER A 35 13.22 0.35 19.42
CA SER A 35 14.17 1.38 19.89
C SER A 35 15.55 0.79 20.21
N GLY A 36 15.57 -0.40 20.81
CA GLY A 36 16.79 -1.16 21.12
C GLY A 36 17.41 -1.89 19.93
N ARG A 37 16.74 -1.92 18.77
CA ARG A 37 17.11 -2.71 17.58
C ARG A 37 17.22 -4.21 17.85
N ASP A 38 16.42 -4.72 18.77
CA ASP A 38 16.27 -6.14 19.06
C ASP A 38 15.30 -6.78 18.06
N TRP A 39 15.77 -7.00 16.83
CA TRP A 39 14.97 -7.56 15.74
C TRP A 39 14.65 -9.03 15.94
N ALA A 40 15.56 -9.78 16.59
CA ALA A 40 15.36 -11.17 16.91
C ALA A 40 14.22 -11.34 17.93
N GLY A 41 14.25 -10.55 19.02
CA GLY A 41 13.16 -10.51 19.98
C GLY A 41 11.87 -10.00 19.35
N LEU A 42 11.91 -9.00 18.47
CA LEU A 42 10.70 -8.52 17.79
C LEU A 42 10.06 -9.60 16.91
N LEU A 43 10.86 -10.36 16.15
CA LEU A 43 10.37 -11.50 15.39
C LEU A 43 9.82 -12.60 16.30
N HIS A 44 10.48 -12.88 17.42
CA HIS A 44 9.99 -13.84 18.41
C HIS A 44 8.62 -13.43 18.98
N LEU A 45 8.44 -12.15 19.35
CA LEU A 45 7.17 -11.59 19.80
C LEU A 45 6.06 -11.77 18.77
N ARG A 46 6.37 -11.46 17.50
CA ARG A 46 5.47 -11.65 16.37
C ARG A 46 5.01 -13.09 16.27
N ASP A 47 5.93 -14.04 16.29
CA ASP A 47 5.63 -15.47 16.18
C ASP A 47 4.81 -16.00 17.37
N ARG A 48 5.16 -15.58 18.60
CA ARG A 48 4.41 -15.92 19.82
C ARG A 48 2.98 -15.37 19.78
N SER A 49 2.82 -14.13 19.32
CA SER A 49 1.51 -13.48 19.17
C SER A 49 0.65 -14.17 18.09
N ARG A 50 1.23 -14.54 16.93
CA ARG A 50 0.55 -15.33 15.90
C ARG A 50 0.11 -16.70 16.42
N HIS A 51 1.00 -17.41 17.12
CA HIS A 51 0.65 -18.69 17.71
C HIS A 51 -0.47 -18.57 18.75
N ALA A 52 -0.45 -17.52 19.57
CA ALA A 52 -1.51 -17.25 20.55
C ALA A 52 -2.89 -17.05 19.89
N VAL A 53 -2.96 -16.44 18.71
CA VAL A 53 -4.20 -16.30 17.93
C VAL A 53 -4.78 -17.65 17.53
N LEU A 54 -3.94 -18.60 17.13
CA LEU A 54 -4.38 -19.97 16.81
C LEU A 54 -5.01 -20.68 18.02
N THR A 55 -4.65 -20.26 19.24
CA THR A 55 -5.22 -20.77 20.50
C THR A 55 -6.41 -19.95 21.02
N GLY A 56 -6.91 -18.98 20.23
CA GLY A 56 -8.11 -18.19 20.53
C GLY A 56 -7.87 -16.84 21.22
N ARG A 57 -6.62 -16.42 21.43
CA ARG A 57 -6.31 -15.09 22.00
C ARG A 57 -6.40 -14.00 20.93
N GLN A 58 -6.89 -12.82 21.30
CA GLN A 58 -7.03 -11.68 20.39
C GLN A 58 -5.73 -10.86 20.30
N LEU A 59 -4.61 -11.51 19.99
CA LEU A 59 -3.28 -10.88 19.93
C LEU A 59 -2.79 -10.58 18.50
N TRP A 60 -3.68 -10.71 17.51
CA TRP A 60 -3.37 -10.36 16.12
C TRP A 60 -2.91 -8.90 15.93
N PRO A 61 -3.37 -7.88 16.71
CA PRO A 61 -2.87 -6.52 16.54
C PRO A 61 -1.38 -6.39 16.93
N ALA A 62 -0.92 -7.12 17.95
CA ALA A 62 0.48 -7.14 18.35
C ALA A 62 1.36 -7.80 17.27
N ALA A 63 0.93 -8.93 16.73
CA ALA A 63 1.62 -9.58 15.62
C ALA A 63 1.70 -8.66 14.39
N THR A 64 0.60 -8.01 14.04
CA THR A 64 0.49 -7.09 12.90
C THR A 64 1.42 -5.88 13.07
N LEU A 65 1.45 -5.29 14.27
CA LEU A 65 2.34 -4.16 14.56
C LEU A 65 3.80 -4.58 14.50
N ALA A 66 4.16 -5.74 15.03
CA ALA A 66 5.53 -6.26 14.96
C ALA A 66 5.95 -6.55 13.51
N GLU A 67 5.07 -7.10 12.67
CA GLU A 67 5.32 -7.29 11.23
C GLU A 67 5.58 -5.95 10.52
N TYR A 68 4.73 -4.95 10.79
CA TYR A 68 4.90 -3.61 10.23
C TYR A 68 6.23 -2.97 10.66
N ARG A 69 6.60 -3.05 11.94
CA ARG A 69 7.85 -2.51 12.47
C ARG A 69 9.08 -3.19 11.88
N LEU A 70 9.04 -4.52 11.72
CA LEU A 70 10.10 -5.28 11.05
C LEU A 70 10.26 -4.84 9.60
N ALA A 71 9.15 -4.68 8.87
CA ALA A 71 9.20 -4.22 7.49
C ALA A 71 9.71 -2.78 7.35
N LEU A 72 9.34 -1.90 8.28
CA LEU A 72 9.64 -0.47 8.21
C LEU A 72 11.07 -0.14 8.65
N TRP A 73 11.58 -0.79 9.70
CA TRP A 73 12.82 -0.34 10.36
C TRP A 73 13.93 -1.38 10.45
N ALA A 74 13.62 -2.67 10.30
CA ALA A 74 14.63 -3.69 10.49
C ALA A 74 15.58 -3.76 9.28
N PRO A 75 16.82 -4.24 9.46
CA PRO A 75 17.70 -4.58 8.36
C PRO A 75 17.06 -5.58 7.39
N THR A 76 17.57 -5.61 6.15
CA THR A 76 16.99 -6.37 5.04
C THR A 76 16.72 -7.84 5.37
N GLU A 77 17.63 -8.50 6.11
CA GLU A 77 17.48 -9.91 6.50
C GLU A 77 16.32 -10.19 7.45
N TRP A 78 15.87 -9.17 8.19
CA TRP A 78 14.72 -9.25 9.09
C TRP A 78 13.44 -8.78 8.40
N ALA A 79 13.50 -7.70 7.61
CA ALA A 79 12.39 -7.21 6.82
C ALA A 79 11.88 -8.27 5.82
N ALA A 80 12.78 -9.03 5.20
CA ALA A 80 12.41 -10.14 4.30
C ALA A 80 11.58 -11.24 5.01
N ARG A 81 11.72 -11.41 6.32
CA ARG A 81 11.05 -12.48 7.10
C ARG A 81 9.56 -12.23 7.32
N VAL A 82 9.10 -11.00 7.10
CA VAL A 82 7.68 -10.64 7.19
C VAL A 82 7.02 -10.52 5.81
N LEU A 83 7.70 -10.94 4.76
CA LEU A 83 7.14 -11.11 3.42
C LEU A 83 6.74 -12.57 3.15
N ASP A 84 6.21 -13.27 4.15
CA ASP A 84 5.55 -14.58 3.99
C ASP A 84 4.05 -14.45 3.69
N GLU A 85 3.42 -15.49 3.14
CA GLU A 85 2.02 -15.47 2.67
C GLU A 85 1.02 -15.01 3.74
N ASP A 86 1.26 -15.33 5.00
CA ASP A 86 0.36 -15.07 6.12
C ASP A 86 0.51 -13.67 6.74
N SER A 87 1.55 -12.93 6.36
CA SER A 87 1.87 -11.61 6.94
C SER A 87 1.19 -10.45 6.22
N GLY A 88 0.98 -9.34 6.94
CA GLY A 88 0.62 -8.06 6.34
C GLY A 88 -0.86 -7.88 6.01
N ARG A 89 -1.74 -8.79 6.48
CA ARG A 89 -3.17 -8.73 6.17
C ARG A 89 -3.89 -7.50 6.74
N PHE A 90 -3.43 -7.02 7.91
CA PHE A 90 -4.07 -5.93 8.65
C PHE A 90 -3.11 -4.77 8.92
N THR A 91 -1.98 -4.72 8.22
CA THR A 91 -1.02 -3.62 8.34
C THR A 91 -1.57 -2.36 7.68
N ILE A 92 -0.98 -1.22 8.01
CA ILE A 92 -1.41 0.11 7.53
C ILE A 92 -1.37 0.18 5.99
N GLY A 93 -0.44 -0.54 5.36
CA GLY A 93 -0.42 -0.79 3.93
C GLY A 93 0.28 -2.11 3.62
N PRO A 94 0.40 -2.48 2.33
CA PRO A 94 1.04 -3.72 1.91
C PRO A 94 2.50 -3.78 2.35
N LEU A 95 2.90 -4.86 3.03
CA LEU A 95 4.28 -4.98 3.50
C LEU A 95 5.32 -4.94 2.37
N THR A 96 4.94 -5.33 1.15
CA THR A 96 5.79 -5.22 -0.05
C THR A 96 6.11 -3.77 -0.39
N GLU A 97 5.17 -2.86 -0.19
CA GLU A 97 5.36 -1.42 -0.37
C GLU A 97 6.19 -0.82 0.78
N VAL A 98 5.89 -1.23 2.03
CA VAL A 98 6.60 -0.75 3.23
C VAL A 98 8.10 -1.08 3.16
N VAL A 99 8.46 -2.34 2.88
CA VAL A 99 9.89 -2.71 2.77
C VAL A 99 10.58 -2.00 1.60
N ALA A 100 9.84 -1.80 0.49
CA ALA A 100 10.36 -1.13 -0.68
C ALA A 100 10.67 0.34 -0.42
N GLN A 101 10.21 0.95 0.68
CA GLN A 101 10.58 2.31 1.06
C GLN A 101 12.08 2.43 1.40
N HIS A 102 12.65 1.42 2.08
CA HIS A 102 14.00 1.51 2.66
C HIS A 102 15.00 0.48 2.11
N HIS A 103 14.53 -0.55 1.40
CA HIS A 103 15.40 -1.60 0.86
C HIS A 103 15.37 -1.59 -0.66
N SER A 104 16.52 -1.86 -1.28
CA SER A 104 16.59 -2.10 -2.73
C SER A 104 16.06 -3.49 -3.07
N PHE A 105 15.62 -3.67 -4.32
CA PHE A 105 15.21 -5.00 -4.78
C PHE A 105 16.41 -5.96 -4.82
N ALA A 106 17.59 -5.46 -5.21
CA ALA A 106 18.81 -6.26 -5.27
C ALA A 106 19.23 -6.85 -3.90
N GLU A 107 19.00 -6.12 -2.80
CA GLU A 107 19.28 -6.60 -1.44
C GLU A 107 18.22 -7.61 -0.96
N LEU A 108 16.95 -7.39 -1.31
CA LEU A 108 15.86 -8.28 -0.89
C LEU A 108 15.81 -9.58 -1.68
N ARG A 109 16.03 -9.55 -2.99
CA ARG A 109 15.83 -10.70 -3.90
C ARG A 109 16.50 -12.00 -3.44
N PRO A 110 17.75 -12.02 -2.92
CA PRO A 110 18.40 -13.25 -2.45
C PRO A 110 17.76 -13.84 -1.19
N LEU A 111 16.97 -13.06 -0.45
CA LEU A 111 16.35 -13.41 0.83
C LEU A 111 14.88 -13.79 0.68
N LEU A 112 14.25 -13.43 -0.43
CA LEU A 112 12.85 -13.71 -0.70
C LEU A 112 12.67 -15.09 -1.37
N PRO A 113 11.64 -15.85 -0.97
CA PRO A 113 11.26 -17.05 -1.70
C PRO A 113 10.81 -16.68 -3.12
N ASP A 114 11.00 -17.61 -4.06
CA ASP A 114 10.42 -17.46 -5.39
C ASP A 114 8.90 -17.44 -5.29
N GLY A 115 8.27 -16.41 -5.86
CA GLY A 115 6.82 -16.27 -5.84
C GLY A 115 6.32 -14.84 -6.04
N PRO A 116 4.99 -14.65 -5.92
CA PRO A 116 4.33 -13.38 -6.22
C PRO A 116 4.86 -12.17 -5.45
N ARG A 117 5.25 -12.35 -4.19
CA ARG A 117 5.74 -11.24 -3.33
C ARG A 117 7.02 -10.61 -3.86
N ALA A 118 7.92 -11.38 -4.46
CA ALA A 118 9.11 -10.82 -5.11
C ALA A 118 8.73 -9.93 -6.31
N GLY A 119 7.71 -10.33 -7.09
CA GLY A 119 7.16 -9.52 -8.18
C GLY A 119 6.53 -8.21 -7.68
N PHE A 120 5.74 -8.25 -6.61
CA PHE A 120 5.19 -7.03 -6.01
C PHE A 120 6.29 -6.08 -5.52
N VAL A 121 7.29 -6.57 -4.77
CA VAL A 121 8.42 -5.72 -4.35
C VAL A 121 9.16 -5.14 -5.57
N ALA A 122 9.34 -5.91 -6.64
CA ALA A 122 9.96 -5.41 -7.86
C ALA A 122 9.17 -4.23 -8.47
N HIS A 123 7.84 -4.34 -8.60
CA HIS A 123 7.00 -3.23 -9.07
C HIS A 123 7.09 -2.01 -8.17
N GLU A 124 7.07 -2.20 -6.84
CA GLU A 124 7.23 -1.12 -5.87
C GLU A 124 8.57 -0.38 -6.02
N ARG A 125 9.63 -1.12 -6.35
CA ARG A 125 10.96 -0.54 -6.57
C ARG A 125 11.08 0.13 -7.94
N VAL A 126 10.43 -0.39 -8.97
CA VAL A 126 10.30 0.25 -10.29
C VAL A 126 9.59 1.60 -10.17
N LEU A 127 8.47 1.66 -9.43
CA LEU A 127 7.75 2.91 -9.14
C LEU A 127 8.64 3.94 -8.42
N ARG A 128 9.59 3.47 -7.60
CA ARG A 128 10.60 4.29 -6.89
C ARG A 128 11.85 4.58 -7.76
N GLY A 129 11.83 4.22 -9.04
CA GLY A 129 12.87 4.53 -10.02
C GLY A 129 14.04 3.53 -10.09
N GLU A 130 13.95 2.38 -9.40
CA GLU A 130 14.97 1.33 -9.50
C GLU A 130 14.86 0.57 -10.83
N GLN A 131 16.00 0.25 -11.42
CA GLN A 131 16.06 -0.69 -12.54
C GLN A 131 16.16 -2.11 -11.98
N VAL A 132 15.12 -2.91 -12.20
CA VAL A 132 15.02 -4.26 -11.65
C VAL A 132 15.37 -5.31 -12.70
N ASP A 133 16.20 -6.28 -12.32
CA ASP A 133 16.37 -7.51 -13.09
C ASP A 133 15.14 -8.42 -12.89
N ALA A 134 14.31 -8.52 -13.93
CA ALA A 134 13.09 -9.32 -13.93
C ALA A 134 13.34 -10.83 -14.07
N THR A 135 14.60 -11.28 -14.19
CA THR A 135 14.93 -12.68 -14.41
C THR A 135 14.39 -13.57 -13.29
N GLY A 136 13.51 -14.51 -13.66
CA GLY A 136 12.92 -15.46 -12.72
C GLY A 136 11.83 -14.88 -11.82
N LEU A 137 11.35 -13.66 -12.10
CA LEU A 137 10.17 -13.11 -11.44
C LEU A 137 8.88 -13.67 -12.05
N VAL A 138 7.86 -13.80 -11.20
CA VAL A 138 6.49 -14.06 -11.63
C VAL A 138 5.86 -12.72 -11.98
N ASP A 139 5.36 -12.59 -13.20
CA ASP A 139 4.52 -11.45 -13.59
C ASP A 139 3.12 -11.66 -12.99
N VAL A 140 2.79 -10.82 -12.01
CA VAL A 140 1.55 -10.91 -11.22
C VAL A 140 0.53 -9.86 -11.61
N LEU A 141 0.96 -8.81 -12.32
CA LEU A 141 0.11 -7.69 -12.73
C LEU A 141 -0.11 -7.66 -14.25
N ASP A 142 0.51 -8.56 -15.00
CA ASP A 142 0.60 -8.50 -16.46
C ASP A 142 1.19 -7.15 -16.93
N LEU A 143 2.15 -6.62 -16.17
CA LEU A 143 2.79 -5.33 -16.38
C LEU A 143 4.30 -5.46 -16.51
N PRO A 144 4.96 -4.63 -17.34
CA PRO A 144 6.40 -4.62 -17.41
C PRO A 144 7.02 -4.21 -16.06
N PHE A 145 8.13 -4.85 -15.68
CA PHE A 145 8.98 -4.42 -14.57
C PHE A 145 9.84 -3.19 -14.92
N ALA A 146 9.24 -2.20 -15.58
CA ALA A 146 9.86 -0.93 -15.94
C ALA A 146 8.79 0.12 -16.27
N LEU A 147 9.00 1.35 -15.80
CA LEU A 147 8.18 2.50 -16.21
C LEU A 147 8.40 2.82 -17.69
N GLN A 148 7.32 3.13 -18.38
CA GLN A 148 7.35 3.57 -19.77
C GLN A 148 7.60 5.08 -19.88
N PRO A 149 8.13 5.58 -21.02
CA PRO A 149 8.45 7.00 -21.18
C PRO A 149 7.25 7.96 -21.09
N TRP A 150 6.03 7.44 -21.21
CA TRP A 150 4.79 8.21 -21.10
C TRP A 150 4.22 8.23 -19.68
N GLU A 151 4.75 7.40 -18.77
CA GLU A 151 4.28 7.33 -17.40
C GLU A 151 4.83 8.50 -16.56
N PRO A 152 4.02 9.06 -15.64
CA PRO A 152 4.50 10.07 -14.70
C PRO A 152 5.43 9.45 -13.65
N ALA A 153 6.11 10.33 -12.89
CA ALA A 153 6.54 9.95 -11.56
C ALA A 153 5.29 9.91 -10.65
N TYR A 154 4.83 8.70 -10.32
CA TYR A 154 3.64 8.52 -9.50
C TYR A 154 3.86 9.02 -8.06
N PRO A 155 2.83 9.61 -7.42
CA PRO A 155 2.88 9.89 -5.99
C PRO A 155 2.92 8.57 -5.23
N LEU A 156 3.87 8.41 -4.32
CA LEU A 156 4.01 7.22 -3.50
C LEU A 156 3.73 7.53 -2.04
N ALA A 157 3.17 6.55 -1.34
CA ALA A 157 2.99 6.67 0.09
C ALA A 157 4.33 6.66 0.83
N THR A 158 4.39 7.43 1.91
CA THR A 158 5.47 7.39 2.90
C THR A 158 4.92 6.80 4.19
N TYR A 159 5.53 5.70 4.63
CA TYR A 159 5.19 4.98 5.84
C TYR A 159 6.03 5.46 7.03
N GLY A 160 5.39 5.63 8.17
CA GLY A 160 6.02 6.03 9.42
C GLY A 160 5.41 5.32 10.62
N ASP A 161 5.88 5.69 11.82
CA ASP A 161 5.43 5.04 13.06
C ASP A 161 3.96 5.29 13.39
N ASP A 162 3.49 6.48 13.06
CA ASP A 162 2.17 6.98 13.42
C ASP A 162 1.14 6.85 12.29
N GLY A 163 1.53 6.29 11.14
CA GLY A 163 0.64 6.15 10.00
C GLY A 163 1.32 6.21 8.63
N ILE A 164 0.50 6.56 7.65
CA ILE A 164 0.84 6.67 6.24
C ILE A 164 0.56 8.10 5.78
N ASP A 165 1.51 8.70 5.08
CA ASP A 165 1.32 9.93 4.33
C ASP A 165 1.24 9.60 2.84
N ALA A 166 0.06 9.80 2.25
CA ALA A 166 -0.22 9.55 0.84
C ALA A 166 -0.73 10.84 0.19
N PRO A 167 0.15 11.81 -0.11
CA PRO A 167 -0.26 13.12 -0.59
C PRO A 167 -0.91 13.03 -1.97
N ALA A 168 -2.12 13.59 -2.08
CA ALA A 168 -2.80 13.69 -3.36
C ALA A 168 -1.98 14.53 -4.37
N PRO A 169 -2.04 14.22 -5.67
CA PRO A 169 -1.45 15.08 -6.69
C PRO A 169 -1.93 16.54 -6.60
N ALA A 170 -1.15 17.46 -7.16
CA ALA A 170 -1.51 18.87 -7.15
C ALA A 170 -2.77 19.13 -7.98
N ARG A 171 -3.70 19.92 -7.42
CA ARG A 171 -4.85 20.41 -8.18
C ARG A 171 -4.43 21.58 -9.07
N PRO A 172 -5.03 21.73 -10.27
CA PRO A 172 -4.82 22.91 -11.09
C PRO A 172 -5.10 24.21 -10.33
N GLY A 173 -4.34 25.27 -10.64
CA GLY A 173 -4.59 26.62 -10.12
C GLY A 173 -6.00 27.11 -10.43
N ARG A 174 -6.60 27.88 -9.52
CA ARG A 174 -8.00 28.36 -9.66
C ARG A 174 -8.23 29.22 -10.90
N ASP A 175 -7.17 29.87 -11.38
CA ASP A 175 -7.11 30.68 -12.59
C ASP A 175 -7.24 29.87 -13.89
N ARG A 176 -6.95 28.56 -13.85
CA ARG A 176 -7.06 27.66 -15.01
C ARG A 176 -8.49 27.16 -15.27
N PHE A 177 -9.41 27.36 -14.32
CA PHE A 177 -10.77 26.83 -14.41
C PHE A 177 -11.69 27.73 -15.24
N VAL A 178 -12.27 27.16 -16.31
CA VAL A 178 -13.23 27.82 -17.19
C VAL A 178 -14.60 27.14 -17.12
N VAL A 179 -15.66 27.92 -17.31
CA VAL A 179 -17.01 27.35 -17.46
C VAL A 179 -17.10 26.73 -18.86
N VAL A 180 -17.60 25.50 -18.94
CA VAL A 180 -17.86 24.82 -20.21
C VAL A 180 -19.35 24.53 -20.36
N GLU A 181 -19.80 24.54 -21.61
CA GLU A 181 -21.15 24.20 -22.00
C GLU A 181 -21.12 22.86 -22.75
N GLY A 182 -22.02 21.96 -22.38
CA GLY A 182 -22.18 20.65 -22.99
C GLY A 182 -23.66 20.31 -23.13
N GLU A 183 -23.95 19.34 -23.99
CA GLU A 183 -25.30 18.83 -24.22
C GLU A 183 -25.47 17.47 -23.52
N VAL A 184 -26.67 17.21 -23.02
CA VAL A 184 -26.99 15.88 -22.47
C VAL A 184 -26.96 14.86 -23.62
N ARG A 185 -26.09 13.86 -23.49
CA ARG A 185 -25.94 12.73 -24.42
C ARG A 185 -26.46 11.43 -23.81
N PRO A 186 -26.92 10.46 -24.62
CA PRO A 186 -27.10 9.09 -24.17
C PRO A 186 -25.80 8.54 -23.58
N ALA A 187 -25.89 7.91 -22.41
CA ALA A 187 -24.77 7.21 -21.82
C ALA A 187 -24.55 5.89 -22.56
N LEU A 188 -23.29 5.59 -22.87
CA LEU A 188 -22.88 4.26 -23.32
C LEU A 188 -22.93 3.30 -22.13
N THR A 189 -23.33 2.06 -22.41
CA THR A 189 -23.49 0.98 -21.44
C THR A 189 -22.68 -0.25 -21.84
N GLU A 190 -22.61 -1.25 -20.96
CA GLU A 190 -21.98 -2.54 -21.28
C GLU A 190 -22.64 -3.21 -22.49
N ASP A 191 -23.96 -3.01 -22.69
CA ASP A 191 -24.69 -3.51 -23.86
C ASP A 191 -24.22 -2.83 -25.17
N ASP A 192 -23.62 -1.64 -25.07
CA ASP A 192 -22.99 -0.92 -26.19
C ASP A 192 -21.50 -1.31 -26.37
N GLY A 193 -20.99 -2.25 -25.57
CA GLY A 193 -19.59 -2.69 -25.56
C GLY A 193 -18.64 -1.78 -24.77
N ASP A 194 -19.16 -0.88 -23.92
CA ASP A 194 -18.34 -0.02 -23.06
C ASP A 194 -17.94 -0.73 -21.76
N GLU A 195 -16.64 -0.95 -21.58
CA GLU A 195 -16.05 -1.49 -20.33
C GLU A 195 -15.45 -0.37 -19.45
N VAL A 196 -15.41 0.88 -19.94
CA VAL A 196 -14.74 2.00 -19.28
C VAL A 196 -15.40 2.33 -17.94
N VAL A 197 -16.73 2.38 -17.90
CA VAL A 197 -17.46 2.68 -16.66
C VAL A 197 -17.14 1.64 -15.56
N ALA A 198 -17.12 0.35 -15.92
CA ALA A 198 -16.80 -0.73 -14.99
C ALA A 198 -15.35 -0.65 -14.53
N ALA A 199 -14.41 -0.47 -15.45
CA ALA A 199 -12.99 -0.38 -15.15
C ALA A 199 -12.66 0.80 -14.20
N VAL A 200 -13.19 1.99 -14.48
CA VAL A 200 -12.96 3.17 -13.62
C VAL A 200 -13.61 2.99 -12.24
N ARG A 201 -14.77 2.32 -12.15
CA ARG A 201 -15.40 2.02 -10.86
C ARG A 201 -14.58 1.03 -10.05
N GLN A 202 -14.07 -0.03 -10.67
CA GLN A 202 -13.18 -1.00 -10.01
C GLN A 202 -11.90 -0.34 -9.52
N LEU A 203 -11.29 0.52 -10.34
CA LEU A 203 -10.12 1.29 -9.94
C LEU A 203 -10.40 2.15 -8.70
N LEU A 204 -11.53 2.86 -8.65
CA LEU A 204 -11.87 3.77 -7.55
C LEU A 204 -12.56 3.07 -6.36
N GLU A 205 -12.77 1.75 -6.43
CA GLU A 205 -13.45 0.99 -5.38
C GLU A 205 -12.74 1.09 -4.02
N PRO A 206 -11.40 0.89 -3.92
CA PRO A 206 -10.71 0.96 -2.63
C PRO A 206 -10.92 2.29 -1.91
N TRP A 207 -10.79 3.40 -2.63
CA TRP A 207 -11.02 4.75 -2.11
C TRP A 207 -12.48 4.99 -1.73
N THR A 208 -13.44 4.61 -2.58
CA THR A 208 -14.87 4.87 -2.32
C THR A 208 -15.45 3.97 -1.23
N ALA A 209 -14.95 2.73 -1.07
CA ALA A 209 -15.38 1.82 -0.02
C ALA A 209 -14.79 2.16 1.36
N SER A 210 -13.61 2.79 1.38
CA SER A 210 -12.84 3.06 2.61
C SER A 210 -12.89 4.52 3.05
N SER A 211 -13.62 5.38 2.36
CA SER A 211 -13.76 6.80 2.67
C SER A 211 -15.20 7.30 2.55
N ASN A 212 -15.45 8.56 2.92
CA ASN A 212 -16.71 9.24 2.61
C ASN A 212 -16.75 9.80 1.18
N GLY A 213 -15.83 9.35 0.32
CA GLY A 213 -15.72 9.75 -1.08
C GLY A 213 -16.88 9.23 -1.93
N ARG A 214 -17.08 9.86 -3.08
CA ARG A 214 -18.08 9.47 -4.08
C ARG A 214 -17.48 9.60 -5.47
N ALA A 215 -17.70 8.58 -6.29
CA ALA A 215 -17.37 8.59 -7.71
C ALA A 215 -18.65 8.44 -8.54
N GLU A 216 -18.78 9.26 -9.59
CA GLU A 216 -19.79 9.13 -10.62
C GLU A 216 -19.07 9.09 -11.97
N VAL A 217 -19.43 8.11 -12.80
CA VAL A 217 -18.75 7.83 -14.06
C VAL A 217 -19.81 7.69 -15.13
N VAL A 218 -19.58 8.33 -16.28
CA VAL A 218 -20.39 8.17 -17.48
C VAL A 218 -19.46 8.13 -18.69
N CYS A 219 -19.79 7.28 -19.65
CA CYS A 219 -19.17 7.28 -20.97
C CYS A 219 -20.20 7.81 -21.98
N VAL A 220 -19.78 8.71 -22.88
CA VAL A 220 -20.65 9.31 -23.91
C VAL A 220 -19.87 9.46 -25.21
N GLU A 221 -20.55 9.40 -26.35
CA GLU A 221 -20.01 9.88 -27.61
C GLU A 221 -20.06 11.42 -27.65
N GLY A 222 -18.93 12.08 -27.41
CA GLY A 222 -18.86 13.54 -27.40
C GLY A 222 -17.65 14.08 -26.66
N THR A 223 -17.84 15.21 -25.99
CA THR A 223 -16.80 15.91 -25.24
C THR A 223 -16.91 15.66 -23.73
N GLY A 224 -15.86 16.00 -22.96
CA GLY A 224 -15.94 15.99 -21.51
C GLY A 224 -17.01 16.93 -20.94
N ALA A 225 -17.35 18.02 -21.64
CA ALA A 225 -18.46 18.90 -21.23
C ALA A 225 -19.82 18.21 -21.39
N ASP A 226 -20.02 17.43 -22.46
CA ASP A 226 -21.22 16.62 -22.65
C ASP A 226 -21.36 15.56 -21.55
N ALA A 227 -20.25 14.90 -21.17
CA ALA A 227 -20.25 13.93 -20.07
C ALA A 227 -20.68 14.57 -18.74
N LEU A 228 -20.17 15.76 -18.41
CA LEU A 228 -20.56 16.50 -17.21
C LEU A 228 -22.03 16.92 -17.24
N ALA A 229 -22.54 17.34 -18.41
CA ALA A 229 -23.95 17.66 -18.60
C ALA A 229 -24.84 16.42 -18.41
N THR A 230 -24.44 15.26 -18.95
CA THR A 230 -25.14 13.97 -18.76
C THR A 230 -25.16 13.53 -17.29
N LEU A 231 -24.11 13.82 -16.51
CA LEU A 231 -24.11 13.63 -15.05
C LEU A 231 -25.02 14.63 -14.30
N GLY A 232 -25.65 15.58 -15.00
CA GLY A 232 -26.54 16.58 -14.42
C GLY A 232 -25.81 17.79 -13.80
N ILE A 233 -24.52 17.98 -14.09
CA ILE A 233 -23.74 19.11 -13.57
C ILE A 233 -24.04 20.35 -14.41
N VAL A 234 -24.63 21.37 -13.77
CA VAL A 234 -24.98 22.64 -14.41
C VAL A 234 -23.82 23.64 -14.28
N GLN A 235 -23.41 24.24 -15.40
CA GLN A 235 -22.30 25.21 -15.49
C GLN A 235 -20.99 24.72 -14.82
N PRO A 236 -20.48 23.53 -15.20
CA PRO A 236 -19.26 23.00 -14.62
C PRO A 236 -18.07 23.92 -14.90
N ARG A 237 -17.23 24.09 -13.87
CA ARG A 237 -15.92 24.72 -14.02
C ARG A 237 -14.88 23.62 -14.15
N VAL A 238 -14.16 23.60 -15.26
CA VAL A 238 -13.16 22.57 -15.57
C VAL A 238 -11.80 23.20 -15.84
N ALA A 239 -10.74 22.50 -15.49
CA ALA A 239 -9.38 22.83 -15.87
C ALA A 239 -8.78 21.59 -16.54
N PRO A 240 -8.23 21.69 -17.76
CA PRO A 240 -7.58 20.56 -18.40
C PRO A 240 -6.31 20.20 -17.62
N ILE A 241 -6.14 18.89 -17.41
CA ILE A 241 -4.91 18.25 -16.94
C ILE A 241 -4.32 17.45 -18.11
N ASP A 242 -3.03 17.18 -18.08
CA ASP A 242 -2.41 16.31 -19.09
C ASP A 242 -2.59 14.82 -18.72
N ALA A 243 -2.13 13.93 -19.60
CA ALA A 243 -2.26 12.50 -19.38
C ALA A 243 -1.42 12.01 -18.18
N ALA A 244 -0.28 12.64 -17.90
CA ALA A 244 0.60 12.29 -16.80
C ALA A 244 -0.05 12.65 -15.46
N ASP A 245 -0.63 13.86 -15.35
CA ASP A 245 -1.44 14.30 -14.21
C ASP A 245 -2.65 13.37 -14.01
N ALA A 246 -3.34 13.00 -15.09
CA ALA A 246 -4.49 12.09 -15.02
C ALA A 246 -4.09 10.71 -14.48
N LEU A 247 -3.00 10.12 -14.98
CA LEU A 247 -2.46 8.85 -14.50
C LEU A 247 -2.05 8.92 -13.03
N ALA A 248 -1.42 10.02 -12.60
CA ALA A 248 -1.06 10.22 -11.20
C ALA A 248 -2.30 10.29 -10.28
N TRP A 249 -3.38 10.92 -10.72
CA TRP A 249 -4.65 10.93 -9.98
C TRP A 249 -5.33 9.56 -9.94
N LEU A 250 -5.30 8.83 -11.05
CA LEU A 250 -5.87 7.47 -11.14
C LEU A 250 -5.12 6.51 -10.21
N ALA A 251 -3.79 6.53 -10.24
CA ALA A 251 -2.95 5.69 -9.37
C ALA A 251 -3.06 6.07 -7.89
N TRP A 252 -3.25 7.35 -7.56
CA TRP A 252 -3.43 7.76 -6.16
C TRP A 252 -4.80 7.37 -5.59
N ALA A 253 -5.83 7.31 -6.43
CA ALA A 253 -7.20 7.04 -6.01
C ALA A 253 -7.60 5.56 -6.02
N GLY A 254 -6.80 4.68 -6.65
CA GLY A 254 -7.01 3.23 -6.65
C GLY A 254 -6.05 2.53 -5.71
#